data_AF-A0A1I0NQM2-F1
#
_entry.id   AF-A0A1I0NQM2-F1
#
_cell.length_a   1.000
_cell.length_b   1.000
_cell.length_c   1.000
_cell.angle_alpha   90.00
_cell.angle_beta   90.00
_cell.angle_gamma   90.00
#
_symmetry.space_group_name_H-M   'P 1'
#
loop_
_entity.id
_entity.type
_entity.pdbx_description
1 polymer ?
#
loop_
_entity_poly.entity_id
_entity_poly.type
_entity_poly.pdbx_seq_one_letter_code
_entity_poly.pdbx_strand_id
1 'polypeptide(L)'
;MSAPISVRSRRAVDQRLDRLRDAHGPFPFHTETVENNPELFAHGRELVAAGGRGGSGARVTDSEGRVLLIRHPRDPDQWVLPGGGHEPGETFAETAVREVWEETGVECEVTGVWQTKRRRFVHREDPERRGYLLSVFFTADYVGGEAGRYPERWDDETDEEILEAAWFDDPPENAAGFVTDPDIPQRDAVSEN
;
A
#
# COMPACT_ATOMS: atom_id res chain seq x y z
N MET A 1 -10.84 19.98 -25.02
CA MET A 1 -11.27 18.89 -24.11
C MET A 1 -10.04 18.36 -23.37
N SER A 2 -10.13 18.09 -22.07
CA SER A 2 -9.01 17.48 -21.31
C SER A 2 -8.77 16.04 -21.80
N ALA A 3 -7.52 15.57 -21.75
CA ALA A 3 -7.20 14.20 -22.15
C ALA A 3 -7.96 13.15 -21.30
N PRO A 4 -8.25 11.95 -21.83
CA PRO A 4 -8.93 10.89 -21.08
C PRO A 4 -8.24 10.57 -19.75
N ILE A 5 -9.03 10.17 -18.74
CA ILE A 5 -8.49 9.81 -17.41
C ILE A 5 -7.43 8.71 -17.49
N SER A 6 -7.61 7.74 -18.39
CA SER A 6 -6.64 6.66 -18.65
C SER A 6 -5.27 7.20 -19.05
N VAL A 7 -5.22 8.22 -19.91
CA VAL A 7 -3.98 8.85 -20.37
C VAL A 7 -3.37 9.71 -19.26
N ARG A 8 -4.17 10.57 -18.62
CA ARG A 8 -3.68 11.49 -17.59
C ARG A 8 -3.16 10.75 -16.37
N SER A 9 -3.92 9.79 -15.86
CA SER A 9 -3.53 9.01 -14.68
C SER A 9 -2.32 8.12 -14.95
N ARG A 10 -2.23 7.47 -16.12
CA ARG A 10 -1.04 6.69 -16.51
C ARG A 10 0.20 7.57 -16.54
N ARG A 11 0.15 8.71 -17.23
CA ARG A 11 1.28 9.65 -17.30
C ARG A 11 1.70 10.11 -15.90
N ALA A 12 0.74 10.38 -15.02
CA ALA A 12 1.03 10.81 -13.66
C ALA A 12 1.67 9.69 -12.81
N VAL A 13 1.27 8.43 -12.99
CA VAL A 13 1.92 7.27 -12.38
C VAL A 13 3.35 7.11 -12.91
N ASP A 14 3.54 7.14 -14.23
CA ASP A 14 4.86 6.96 -14.86
C ASP A 14 5.83 8.05 -14.37
N GLN A 15 5.40 9.33 -14.33
CA GLN A 15 6.22 10.43 -13.79
C GLN A 15 6.59 10.27 -12.31
N ARG A 16 5.75 9.62 -11.51
CA ARG A 16 6.05 9.35 -10.10
C ARG A 16 7.05 8.21 -9.95
N LEU A 17 6.88 7.15 -10.74
CA LEU A 17 7.84 6.05 -10.81
C LEU A 17 9.23 6.54 -11.22
N ASP A 18 9.31 7.42 -12.21
CA ASP A 18 10.60 8.00 -12.64
C ASP A 18 11.25 8.78 -11.50
N ARG A 19 10.52 9.67 -10.81
CA ARG A 19 11.06 10.41 -9.66
C ARG A 19 11.53 9.50 -8.51
N LEU A 20 10.78 8.44 -8.23
CA LEU A 20 11.17 7.47 -7.20
C LEU A 20 12.45 6.74 -7.60
N ARG A 21 12.60 6.36 -8.88
CA ARG A 21 13.81 5.71 -9.39
C ARG A 21 15.01 6.63 -9.39
N ASP A 22 14.82 7.90 -9.73
CA ASP A 22 15.88 8.91 -9.67
C ASP A 22 16.37 9.11 -8.22
N ALA A 23 15.47 9.05 -7.25
CA ALA A 23 15.79 9.28 -5.83
C ALA A 23 16.34 8.03 -5.10
N HIS A 24 15.83 6.83 -5.42
CA HIS A 24 16.10 5.61 -4.66
C HIS A 24 16.80 4.50 -5.48
N GLY A 25 17.06 4.73 -6.76
CA GLY A 25 17.54 3.69 -7.67
C GLY A 25 16.44 2.71 -8.12
N PRO A 26 16.81 1.61 -8.80
CA PRO A 26 15.85 0.62 -9.27
C PRO A 26 15.24 -0.19 -8.12
N PHE A 27 13.96 -0.49 -8.22
CA PHE A 27 13.20 -1.31 -7.27
C PHE A 27 12.19 -2.20 -8.01
N PRO A 28 11.71 -3.30 -7.38
CA PRO A 28 10.62 -4.11 -7.90
C PRO A 28 9.38 -3.29 -8.29
N PHE A 29 8.84 -3.59 -9.47
CA PHE A 29 7.66 -2.93 -10.01
C PHE A 29 6.72 -3.94 -10.67
N HIS A 30 5.47 -3.94 -10.24
CA HIS A 30 4.44 -4.82 -10.80
C HIS A 30 3.22 -4.00 -11.24
N THR A 31 2.48 -4.54 -12.21
CA THR A 31 1.18 -3.99 -12.61
C THR A 31 0.10 -5.00 -12.30
N GLU A 32 -0.92 -4.55 -11.60
CA GLU A 32 -2.13 -5.31 -11.33
C GLU A 32 -3.29 -4.69 -12.10
N THR A 33 -4.18 -5.54 -12.62
CA THR A 33 -5.46 -5.08 -13.17
C THR A 33 -6.57 -5.54 -12.26
N VAL A 34 -7.40 -4.60 -11.82
CA VAL A 34 -8.58 -4.87 -11.00
C VAL A 34 -9.81 -4.55 -11.84
N GLU A 35 -10.66 -5.53 -12.05
CA GLU A 35 -11.97 -5.33 -12.69
C GLU A 35 -12.97 -4.83 -11.64
N ASN A 36 -13.69 -3.77 -11.97
CA ASN A 36 -14.60 -3.10 -11.05
C ASN A 36 -16.01 -3.09 -11.62
N ASN A 37 -17.01 -3.30 -10.77
CA ASN A 37 -18.40 -3.00 -11.10
C ASN A 37 -18.56 -1.48 -11.39
N PRO A 38 -19.69 -1.03 -11.96
CA PRO A 38 -19.88 0.38 -12.32
C PRO A 38 -19.69 1.37 -11.17
N GLU A 39 -20.13 1.02 -9.95
CA GLU A 39 -20.04 1.87 -8.75
C GLU A 39 -18.60 2.04 -8.28
N LEU A 40 -17.87 0.94 -8.08
CA LEU A 40 -16.45 0.95 -7.70
C LEU A 40 -15.59 1.65 -8.76
N PHE A 41 -15.94 1.46 -10.04
CA PHE A 41 -15.24 2.16 -11.12
C PHE A 41 -15.50 3.68 -11.08
N ALA A 42 -16.74 4.11 -10.82
CA ALA A 42 -17.07 5.53 -10.66
C ALA A 42 -16.31 6.15 -9.49
N HIS A 43 -16.28 5.46 -8.34
CA HIS A 43 -15.51 5.88 -7.17
C HIS A 43 -14.01 6.03 -7.49
N GLY A 44 -13.39 5.05 -8.15
CA GLY A 44 -11.98 5.15 -8.55
C GLY A 44 -11.71 6.33 -9.51
N ARG A 45 -12.67 6.69 -10.36
CA ARG A 45 -12.56 7.89 -11.21
C ARG A 45 -12.65 9.18 -10.41
N GLU A 46 -13.56 9.25 -9.44
CA GLU A 46 -13.72 10.40 -8.56
C GLU A 46 -12.49 10.62 -7.70
N LEU A 47 -11.93 9.56 -7.14
CA LEU A 47 -10.66 9.59 -6.40
C LEU A 47 -9.54 10.23 -7.23
N VAL A 48 -9.33 9.75 -8.46
CA VAL A 48 -8.33 10.32 -9.38
C VAL A 48 -8.64 11.78 -9.74
N ALA A 49 -9.92 12.12 -9.91
CA ALA A 49 -10.34 13.49 -10.24
C ALA A 49 -10.12 14.46 -9.07
N ALA A 50 -10.29 13.99 -7.83
CA ALA A 50 -10.00 14.72 -6.59
C ALA A 50 -8.50 14.84 -6.29
N GLY A 51 -7.64 14.20 -7.11
CA GLY A 51 -6.19 14.28 -6.97
C GLY A 51 -5.56 13.08 -6.24
N GLY A 52 -6.36 12.08 -5.86
CA GLY A 52 -5.89 10.84 -5.27
C GLY A 52 -4.87 10.13 -6.16
N ARG A 53 -3.80 9.65 -5.54
CA ARG A 53 -2.61 9.13 -6.25
C ARG A 53 -2.40 7.63 -6.09
N GLY A 54 -3.16 7.02 -5.19
CA GLY A 54 -3.09 5.62 -4.80
C GLY A 54 -2.87 5.54 -3.29
N GLY A 55 -1.96 4.68 -2.86
CA GLY A 55 -1.70 4.46 -1.44
C GLY A 55 -0.22 4.27 -1.13
N SER A 56 0.11 4.23 0.14
CA SER A 56 1.47 4.01 0.61
C SER A 56 1.49 3.19 1.88
N GLY A 57 2.55 2.40 2.06
CA GLY A 57 2.78 1.63 3.27
C GLY A 57 4.26 1.36 3.48
N ALA A 58 4.61 0.68 4.57
CA ALA A 58 6.01 0.39 4.87
C ALA A 58 6.21 -1.01 5.48
N ARG A 59 7.29 -1.66 5.04
CA ARG A 59 7.93 -2.77 5.76
C ARG A 59 8.84 -2.18 6.82
N VAL A 60 8.32 -2.10 8.04
CA VAL A 60 9.05 -1.60 9.20
C VAL A 60 9.80 -2.75 9.86
N THR A 61 11.10 -2.58 10.08
CA THR A 61 11.93 -3.55 10.81
C THR A 61 12.56 -2.93 12.05
N ASP A 62 12.64 -3.69 13.15
CA ASP A 62 13.34 -3.29 14.36
C ASP A 62 14.80 -3.76 14.40
N SER A 63 15.51 -3.44 15.49
CA SER A 63 16.92 -3.81 15.67
C SER A 63 17.14 -5.32 15.86
N GLU A 64 16.08 -6.09 16.14
CA GLU A 64 16.10 -7.55 16.24
C GLU A 64 15.78 -8.20 14.88
N GLY A 65 15.46 -7.39 13.85
CA GLY A 65 15.12 -7.85 12.51
C GLY A 65 13.66 -8.28 12.35
N ARG A 66 12.82 -8.08 13.37
CA ARG A 66 11.39 -8.40 13.31
C ARG A 66 10.67 -7.44 12.40
N VAL A 67 9.60 -7.90 11.77
CA VAL A 67 8.73 -7.06 10.93
C VAL A 67 7.41 -6.75 11.62
N LEU A 68 6.93 -5.53 11.46
CA LEU A 68 5.63 -5.09 11.92
C LEU A 68 4.54 -5.40 10.89
N LEU A 69 3.47 -6.06 11.32
CA LEU A 69 2.30 -6.40 10.51
C LEU A 69 1.01 -5.96 11.20
N ILE A 70 -0.05 -5.81 10.40
CA ILE A 70 -1.40 -5.52 10.87
C ILE A 70 -2.43 -6.50 10.32
N ARG A 71 -3.61 -6.55 10.97
CA ARG A 71 -4.82 -7.22 10.49
C ARG A 71 -5.98 -6.24 10.41
N HIS A 72 -6.68 -6.23 9.28
CA HIS A 72 -7.87 -5.40 9.07
C HIS A 72 -9.16 -6.25 9.15
N PRO A 73 -10.29 -5.72 9.66
CA PRO A 73 -11.59 -6.39 9.69
C PRO A 73 -12.15 -6.77 8.31
N ARG A 74 -11.59 -6.19 7.23
CA ARG A 74 -12.01 -6.48 5.85
C ARG A 74 -11.46 -7.82 5.41
N ASP A 75 -10.27 -8.16 5.89
CA ASP A 75 -9.53 -9.38 5.60
C ASP A 75 -8.96 -9.93 6.92
N PRO A 76 -9.82 -10.35 7.87
CA PRO A 76 -9.41 -10.65 9.24
C PRO A 76 -8.44 -11.84 9.33
N ASP A 77 -8.38 -12.67 8.30
CA ASP A 77 -7.54 -13.86 8.23
C ASP A 77 -6.17 -13.59 7.58
N GLN A 78 -5.85 -12.35 7.19
CA GLN A 78 -4.59 -11.98 6.54
C GLN A 78 -3.81 -10.94 7.33
N TRP A 79 -2.51 -11.17 7.44
CA TRP A 79 -1.57 -10.15 7.90
C TRP A 79 -1.08 -9.36 6.70
N VAL A 80 -0.99 -8.05 6.82
CA VAL A 80 -0.49 -7.17 5.77
C VAL A 80 0.50 -6.15 6.33
N LEU A 81 1.24 -5.51 5.44
CA LEU A 81 2.00 -4.32 5.79
C LEU A 81 1.04 -3.19 6.19
N PRO A 82 1.37 -2.38 7.21
CA PRO A 82 0.65 -1.15 7.47
C PRO A 82 0.75 -0.20 6.27
N GLY A 83 -0.35 0.46 5.96
CA GLY A 83 -0.46 1.37 4.83
C GLY A 83 -1.89 1.66 4.38
N GLY A 84 -2.07 2.82 3.79
CA GLY A 84 -3.39 3.33 3.42
C GLY A 84 -3.37 4.33 2.27
N GLY A 85 -4.39 5.17 2.24
CA GLY A 85 -4.64 6.12 1.15
C GLY A 85 -3.68 7.30 1.16
N HIS A 86 -3.19 7.71 -0.02
CA HIS A 86 -2.44 8.95 -0.15
C HIS A 86 -3.36 10.17 0.02
N GLU A 87 -3.02 11.08 0.94
CA GLU A 87 -3.78 12.31 1.17
C GLU A 87 -3.22 13.53 0.40
N PRO A 88 -4.08 14.47 -0.04
CA PRO A 88 -3.63 15.67 -0.73
C PRO A 88 -2.68 16.53 0.11
N GLY A 89 -1.43 16.63 -0.33
CA GLY A 89 -0.40 17.45 0.33
C GLY A 89 0.82 16.63 0.73
N GLU A 90 0.63 15.34 0.95
CA GLU A 90 1.69 14.43 1.36
C GLU A 90 2.53 13.94 0.17
N THR A 91 3.76 13.54 0.47
CA THR A 91 4.55 12.59 -0.30
C THR A 91 4.14 11.16 0.05
N PHE A 92 4.49 10.18 -0.79
CA PHE A 92 4.23 8.77 -0.45
C PHE A 92 4.99 8.31 0.80
N ALA A 93 6.17 8.88 1.07
CA ALA A 93 6.92 8.56 2.28
C ALA A 93 6.20 9.08 3.53
N GLU A 94 5.71 10.32 3.50
CA GLU A 94 4.89 10.89 4.59
C GLU A 94 3.62 10.09 4.81
N THR A 95 2.90 9.72 3.75
CA THR A 95 1.74 8.82 3.85
C THR A 95 2.12 7.50 4.52
N ALA A 96 3.22 6.85 4.12
CA ALA A 96 3.61 5.56 4.72
C ALA A 96 3.92 5.70 6.23
N VAL A 97 4.63 6.76 6.64
CA VAL A 97 4.94 7.01 8.05
C VAL A 97 3.67 7.32 8.85
N ARG A 98 2.77 8.14 8.31
CA ARG A 98 1.49 8.47 8.94
C ARG A 98 0.65 7.20 9.14
N GLU A 99 0.46 6.40 8.09
CA GLU A 99 -0.34 5.18 8.14
C GLU A 99 0.23 4.16 9.13
N VAL A 100 1.56 3.95 9.14
CA VAL A 100 2.21 3.09 10.16
C VAL A 100 1.85 3.58 11.56
N TRP A 101 1.99 4.87 11.82
CA TRP A 101 1.70 5.42 13.15
C TRP A 101 0.22 5.31 13.51
N GLU A 102 -0.69 5.63 12.59
CA GLU A 102 -2.14 5.57 12.82
C GLU A 102 -2.63 4.14 13.07
N GLU A 103 -2.11 3.17 12.31
CA GLU A 103 -2.56 1.78 12.35
C GLU A 103 -1.89 0.94 13.44
N THR A 104 -0.77 1.40 13.99
CA THR A 104 0.03 0.57 14.90
C THR A 104 0.50 1.27 16.17
N GLY A 105 0.57 2.60 16.18
CA GLY A 105 1.23 3.38 17.23
C GLY A 105 2.77 3.37 17.14
N VAL A 106 3.35 2.81 16.08
CA VAL A 106 4.80 2.74 15.85
C VAL A 106 5.29 3.96 15.07
N GLU A 107 6.43 4.50 15.47
CA GLU A 107 7.17 5.53 14.75
C GLU A 107 8.30 4.88 13.95
N CYS A 108 8.43 5.26 12.68
CA CYS A 108 9.45 4.72 11.78
C CYS A 108 10.08 5.77 10.87
N GLU A 109 11.30 5.51 10.40
CA GLU A 109 12.00 6.33 9.40
C GLU A 109 12.18 5.55 8.10
N VAL A 110 11.72 6.13 6.98
CA VAL A 110 11.86 5.51 5.65
C VAL A 110 13.33 5.42 5.24
N THR A 111 13.77 4.23 4.86
CA THR A 111 15.15 3.95 4.43
C THR A 111 15.29 3.73 2.93
N GLY A 112 14.20 3.37 2.24
CA GLY A 112 14.24 3.05 0.80
C GLY A 112 12.90 2.61 0.24
N VAL A 113 12.85 2.35 -1.06
CA VAL A 113 11.66 1.80 -1.72
C VAL A 113 11.79 0.29 -1.78
N TRP A 114 10.86 -0.43 -1.13
CA TRP A 114 10.81 -1.88 -1.17
C TRP A 114 10.22 -2.38 -2.48
N GLN A 115 9.03 -1.89 -2.85
CA GLN A 115 8.40 -2.20 -4.12
C GLN A 115 7.34 -1.18 -4.50
N THR A 116 6.93 -1.20 -5.77
CA THR A 116 5.83 -0.38 -6.28
C THR A 116 4.83 -1.20 -7.08
N LYS A 117 3.55 -0.87 -6.95
CA LYS A 117 2.46 -1.50 -7.71
C LYS A 117 1.67 -0.45 -8.47
N ARG A 118 1.60 -0.58 -9.79
CA ARG A 118 0.63 0.17 -10.60
C ARG A 118 -0.68 -0.60 -10.62
N ARG A 119 -1.72 -0.03 -10.00
CA ARG A 119 -3.08 -0.56 -10.10
C ARG A 119 -3.78 0.04 -11.31
N ARG A 120 -4.11 -0.80 -12.29
CA ARG A 120 -5.01 -0.48 -13.39
C ARG A 120 -6.43 -0.88 -12.98
N PHE A 121 -7.26 0.10 -12.61
CA PHE A 121 -8.68 -0.16 -12.35
C PHE A 121 -9.47 -0.03 -13.65
N VAL A 122 -10.20 -1.08 -14.04
CA VAL A 122 -10.98 -1.15 -15.28
C VAL A 122 -12.46 -1.35 -14.98
N HIS A 123 -13.33 -0.79 -15.82
CA HIS A 123 -14.76 -1.09 -15.78
C HIS A 123 -15.00 -2.48 -16.34
N ARG A 124 -15.68 -3.37 -15.59
CA ARG A 124 -15.85 -4.79 -15.98
C ARG A 124 -16.53 -5.00 -17.33
N GLU A 125 -17.42 -4.10 -17.73
CA GLU A 125 -18.21 -4.21 -18.98
C GLU A 125 -17.61 -3.40 -20.15
N ASP A 126 -16.62 -2.53 -19.86
CA ASP A 126 -15.98 -1.68 -20.86
C ASP A 126 -14.52 -1.44 -20.46
N PRO A 127 -13.60 -2.38 -20.79
CA PRO A 127 -12.21 -2.32 -20.36
C PRO A 127 -11.42 -1.13 -20.91
N GLU A 128 -11.95 -0.42 -21.92
CA GLU A 128 -11.37 0.82 -22.40
C GLU A 128 -11.53 1.95 -21.37
N ARG A 129 -12.60 1.91 -20.57
CA ARG A 129 -12.79 2.77 -19.39
C ARG A 129 -11.89 2.27 -18.26
N ARG A 130 -10.78 2.98 -18.07
CA ARG A 130 -9.73 2.62 -17.10
C ARG A 130 -9.05 3.84 -16.50
N GLY A 131 -8.44 3.66 -15.34
CA GLY A 131 -7.49 4.60 -14.76
C GLY A 131 -6.35 3.87 -14.07
N TYR A 132 -5.39 4.66 -13.58
CA TYR A 132 -4.17 4.15 -12.96
C TYR A 132 -3.89 4.85 -11.63
N LEU A 133 -3.55 4.07 -10.62
CA LEU A 133 -3.08 4.52 -9.32
C LEU A 133 -1.73 3.86 -9.03
N LEU A 134 -0.96 4.45 -8.12
CA LEU A 134 0.33 3.92 -7.69
C LEU A 134 0.27 3.59 -6.19
N SER A 135 0.61 2.36 -5.84
CA SER A 135 0.94 1.98 -4.47
C SER A 135 2.46 1.93 -4.33
N VAL A 136 3.00 2.52 -3.28
CA VAL A 136 4.44 2.49 -2.96
C VAL A 136 4.59 1.85 -1.60
N PHE A 137 5.44 0.84 -1.50
CA PHE A 137 5.81 0.24 -0.22
C PHE A 137 7.28 0.55 0.05
N PHE A 138 7.55 1.19 1.18
CA PHE A 138 8.90 1.55 1.61
C PHE A 138 9.52 0.49 2.51
N THR A 139 10.83 0.45 2.59
CA THR A 139 11.53 -0.08 3.77
C THR A 139 11.63 1.04 4.79
N ALA A 140 11.50 0.70 6.07
CA ALA A 140 11.63 1.66 7.16
C ALA A 140 12.24 1.02 8.41
N ASP A 141 12.97 1.82 9.17
CA ASP A 141 13.53 1.41 10.46
C ASP A 141 12.62 1.89 11.59
N TYR A 142 12.37 1.03 12.57
CA TYR A 142 11.71 1.39 13.81
C TYR A 142 12.53 2.44 14.58
N VAL A 143 11.88 3.50 15.05
CA VAL A 143 12.54 4.54 15.87
C VAL A 143 11.84 4.85 17.19
N GLY A 144 10.60 4.37 17.39
CA GLY A 144 9.86 4.62 18.62
C GLY A 144 8.41 4.11 18.59
N GLY A 145 7.67 4.38 19.67
CA GLY A 145 6.28 3.93 19.82
C GLY A 145 6.14 2.51 20.37
N GLU A 146 4.90 2.01 20.42
CA GLU A 146 4.59 0.66 20.90
C GLU A 146 3.44 0.09 20.06
N ALA A 147 3.67 -1.07 19.44
CA ALA A 147 2.67 -1.72 18.60
C ALA A 147 1.40 -2.05 19.40
N GLY A 148 0.23 -1.74 18.83
CA GLY A 148 -1.08 -1.95 19.47
C GLY A 148 -1.43 -0.90 20.52
N ARG A 149 -0.59 0.13 20.71
CA ARG A 149 -0.87 1.28 21.57
C ARG A 149 -1.23 2.49 20.72
N TYR A 150 -2.50 2.58 20.35
CA TYR A 150 -3.04 3.69 19.58
C TYR A 150 -3.05 4.98 20.42
N PRO A 151 -2.44 6.08 19.95
CA PRO A 151 -2.62 7.38 20.59
C PRO A 151 -4.10 7.76 20.52
N GLU A 152 -4.68 8.19 21.65
CA GLU A 152 -6.09 8.55 21.89
C GLU A 152 -6.90 8.92 20.62
N ARG A 153 -7.40 7.91 19.89
CA ARG A 153 -8.29 8.06 18.74
C ARG A 153 -9.53 7.23 19.02
N TRP A 154 -10.52 7.88 19.61
CA TRP A 154 -11.88 7.35 19.76
C TRP A 154 -12.86 8.47 19.41
N ASP A 155 -12.98 8.75 18.13
CA ASP A 155 -14.26 9.04 17.52
C ASP A 155 -14.73 7.79 16.78
N ASP A 156 -15.88 7.24 17.19
CA ASP A 156 -16.52 6.00 16.68
C ASP A 156 -16.98 6.10 15.20
N GLU A 157 -16.37 6.96 14.38
CA GLU A 157 -16.85 7.31 13.03
C GLU A 157 -15.96 6.79 11.87
N THR A 158 -14.78 6.21 12.14
CA THR A 158 -13.95 5.59 11.09
C THR A 158 -13.98 4.06 11.16
N ASP A 159 -14.71 3.43 10.23
CA ASP A 159 -14.87 1.97 10.01
C ASP A 159 -13.55 1.21 9.66
N GLU A 160 -12.37 1.83 9.79
CA GLU A 160 -11.07 1.20 9.53
C GLU A 160 -10.34 0.87 10.85
N GLU A 161 -11.02 0.11 11.71
CA GLU A 161 -10.42 -0.37 12.97
C GLU A 161 -9.34 -1.41 12.67
N ILE A 162 -8.11 -1.23 13.12
CA ILE A 162 -7.11 -2.32 13.07
C ILE A 162 -7.45 -3.36 14.15
N LEU A 163 -7.58 -4.62 13.75
CA LEU A 163 -7.84 -5.72 14.69
C LEU A 163 -6.64 -5.99 15.57
N GLU A 164 -5.45 -5.94 14.98
CA GLU A 164 -4.21 -6.34 15.62
C GLU A 164 -3.01 -5.73 14.90
N ALA A 165 -2.00 -5.29 15.66
CA ALA A 165 -0.68 -4.93 15.18
C ALA A 165 0.37 -5.70 15.98
N ALA A 166 1.28 -6.41 15.32
CA ALA A 166 2.25 -7.27 16.00
C ALA A 166 3.59 -7.37 15.25
N TRP A 167 4.64 -7.65 16.02
CA TRP A 167 6.00 -7.91 15.53
C TRP A 167 6.22 -9.40 15.30
N PHE A 168 6.91 -9.74 14.21
CA PHE A 168 7.18 -11.11 13.80
C PHE A 168 8.66 -11.29 13.45
N ASP A 169 9.33 -12.27 14.08
CA ASP A 169 10.67 -12.71 13.66
C ASP A 169 10.63 -13.27 12.24
N ASP A 170 9.67 -14.16 11.99
CA ASP A 170 9.32 -14.69 10.67
C ASP A 170 7.86 -14.33 10.34
N PRO A 171 7.58 -13.67 9.20
CA PRO A 171 6.20 -13.39 8.79
C PRO A 171 5.37 -14.68 8.72
N PRO A 172 4.12 -14.70 9.21
CA PRO A 172 3.28 -15.88 9.15
C PRO A 172 2.89 -16.22 7.71
N GLU A 173 2.49 -17.48 7.44
CA GLU A 173 2.17 -17.95 6.08
C GLU A 173 1.03 -17.17 5.41
N ASN A 174 0.14 -16.59 6.20
CA ASN A 174 -0.96 -15.73 5.76
C ASN A 174 -0.59 -14.22 5.71
N ALA A 175 0.71 -13.89 5.71
CA ALA A 175 1.19 -12.54 5.46
C ALA A 175 1.12 -12.19 3.96
N ALA A 176 0.03 -11.55 3.55
CA ALA A 176 -0.16 -11.08 2.20
C ALA A 176 0.81 -9.94 1.87
N GLY A 177 1.32 -9.94 0.64
CA GLY A 177 2.20 -8.89 0.14
C GLY A 177 3.69 -9.09 0.45
N PHE A 178 4.09 -10.06 1.28
CA PHE A 178 5.49 -10.42 1.59
C PHE A 178 6.22 -11.25 0.51
N VAL A 179 5.49 -11.63 -0.54
CA VAL A 179 6.03 -12.20 -1.77
C VAL A 179 6.50 -11.02 -2.64
N THR A 180 7.78 -10.73 -2.90
CA THR A 180 8.99 -11.54 -3.04
C THR A 180 10.22 -10.80 -2.47
N ASP A 181 10.93 -11.40 -1.52
CA ASP A 181 12.38 -11.23 -1.48
C ASP A 181 12.95 -11.95 -2.72
N PRO A 182 13.70 -11.28 -3.62
CA PRO A 182 14.29 -11.94 -4.78
C PRO A 182 15.25 -13.09 -4.42
N ASP A 183 15.71 -13.19 -3.17
CA ASP A 183 16.66 -14.20 -2.70
C ASP A 183 16.02 -15.41 -1.98
N ILE A 184 14.69 -15.45 -1.81
CA ILE A 184 13.97 -16.57 -1.18
C ILE A 184 13.31 -17.46 -2.26
N PRO A 185 13.68 -18.75 -2.39
CA PRO A 185 13.09 -19.65 -3.38
C PRO A 185 11.57 -19.81 -3.19
N GLN A 186 10.80 -19.53 -4.24
CA GLN A 186 9.36 -19.73 -4.25
C GLN A 186 9.05 -21.24 -4.13
N ARG A 187 8.22 -21.61 -3.16
CA ARG A 187 7.54 -22.90 -3.17
C ARG A 187 6.17 -22.68 -3.79
N ASP A 188 5.91 -23.39 -4.89
CA ASP A 188 4.65 -23.30 -5.62
C ASP A 188 3.47 -23.58 -4.69
N ALA A 189 2.58 -22.59 -4.55
CA ALA A 189 1.29 -22.79 -3.91
C ALA A 189 0.46 -23.74 -4.80
N VAL A 190 0.31 -24.97 -4.35
CA VAL A 190 -0.60 -25.95 -4.94
C VAL A 190 -2.01 -25.40 -4.81
N SER A 191 -2.66 -25.14 -5.95
CA SER A 191 -4.08 -24.81 -5.99
C SER A 191 -4.87 -26.05 -5.57
N GLU A 192 -5.54 -26.00 -4.43
CA GLU A 192 -6.61 -26.96 -4.14
C GLU A 192 -7.97 -26.38 -4.56
N ASN A 193 -8.82 -27.31 -4.97
CA ASN A 193 -9.86 -27.23 -6.00
C ASN A 193 -11.24 -26.82 -5.47
#